data_AF-A0A352W8T1-F1
#
_entry.id   AF-A0A352W8T1-F1
#
_cell.length_a   1.000
_cell.length_b   1.000
_cell.length_c   1.000
_cell.angle_alpha   90.00
_cell.angle_beta   90.00
_cell.angle_gamma   90.00
#
_symmetry.space_group_name_H-M   'P 1'
#
loop_
_entity.id
_entity.type
_entity.pdbx_description
1 polymer ?
#
loop_
_entity_poly.entity_id
_entity_poly.type
_entity_poly.pdbx_seq_one_letter_code
_entity_poly.pdbx_strand_id
1 'polypeptide(L)'
;MTMQDYSRRLSELLKTQSRLDMENVRLLRFGRHFRLSDDCKAVVGRDRLENLALMWIYKARPAGKTLLTIKELKGPLTLLTGPADLDMLRRAAAITARYAHVAEGDRVSAKGLTNGRKHLLIPDVMALTPKETDRLRIK
;
A
#
# COMPACT_ATOMS: atom_id res chain seq x y z
N MET A 1 -14.24 -10.00 -0.95
CA MET A 1 -14.12 -9.24 0.33
C MET A 1 -15.40 -9.49 1.10
N THR A 2 -15.33 -9.77 2.40
CA THR A 2 -16.54 -9.98 3.21
C THR A 2 -17.13 -8.65 3.67
N MET A 3 -18.41 -8.62 4.05
CA MET A 3 -19.02 -7.43 4.67
C MET A 3 -18.33 -7.07 5.98
N GLN A 4 -17.87 -8.06 6.75
CA GLN A 4 -17.13 -7.83 7.99
C GLN A 4 -15.81 -7.09 7.75
N ASP A 5 -15.02 -7.52 6.76
CA ASP A 5 -13.76 -6.83 6.38
C ASP A 5 -14.04 -5.37 5.98
N TYR A 6 -15.11 -5.14 5.22
CA TYR A 6 -15.47 -3.80 4.77
C TYR A 6 -15.89 -2.90 5.95
N SER A 7 -16.76 -3.38 6.83
CA SER A 7 -17.22 -2.63 8.00
C SER A 7 -16.07 -2.30 8.95
N ARG A 8 -15.09 -3.20 9.13
CA ARG A 8 -13.89 -2.93 9.93
C ARG A 8 -13.02 -1.85 9.30
N ARG A 9 -12.74 -1.95 7.99
CA ARG A 9 -12.00 -0.93 7.24
C ARG A 9 -12.70 0.42 7.26
N LEU A 10 -14.03 0.45 7.18
CA LEU A 10 -14.83 1.66 7.26
C LEU A 10 -14.76 2.27 8.66
N SER A 11 -14.91 1.46 9.70
CA SER A 11 -14.79 1.91 11.09
C SER A 11 -13.42 2.52 11.37
N GLU A 12 -12.36 1.90 10.83
CA GLU A 12 -10.99 2.39 10.92
C GLU A 12 -10.78 3.71 10.17
N LEU A 13 -11.38 3.83 8.97
CA LEU A 13 -11.37 5.07 8.20
C LEU A 13 -12.04 6.22 8.96
N LEU A 14 -13.20 5.95 9.58
CA LEU A 14 -13.95 6.94 10.36
C LEU A 14 -13.21 7.40 11.62
N LYS A 15 -12.39 6.52 12.23
CA LYS A 15 -11.56 6.87 13.39
C LYS A 15 -10.36 7.74 13.02
N THR A 16 -9.82 7.56 11.82
CA THR A 16 -8.57 8.21 11.39
C THR A 16 -8.80 9.46 10.55
N GLN A 17 -9.99 9.63 9.95
CA GLN A 17 -10.30 10.78 9.12
C GLN A 17 -11.47 11.58 9.69
N SER A 18 -11.23 12.86 9.98
CA SER A 18 -12.25 13.82 10.37
C SER A 18 -13.26 14.12 9.24
N ARG A 19 -12.87 13.90 7.98
CA ARG A 19 -13.74 14.09 6.81
C ARG A 19 -13.70 12.88 5.90
N LEU A 20 -14.88 12.32 5.63
CA LEU A 20 -15.08 11.22 4.69
C LEU A 20 -14.77 11.68 3.26
N ASP A 21 -13.74 11.07 2.66
CA ASP A 21 -13.44 11.19 1.24
C ASP A 21 -14.00 9.96 0.49
N MET A 22 -14.84 10.21 -0.52
CA MET A 22 -15.42 9.16 -1.36
C MET A 22 -14.35 8.30 -2.05
N GLU A 23 -13.18 8.86 -2.38
CA GLU A 23 -12.07 8.06 -2.91
C GLU A 23 -11.57 7.04 -1.88
N ASN A 24 -11.45 7.44 -0.61
CA ASN A 24 -11.00 6.55 0.45
C ASN A 24 -12.04 5.47 0.76
N VAL A 25 -13.34 5.78 0.65
CA VAL A 25 -14.41 4.80 0.75
C VAL A 25 -14.34 3.78 -0.41
N ARG A 26 -14.16 4.25 -1.65
CA ARG A 26 -13.98 3.37 -2.82
C ARG A 26 -12.76 2.48 -2.65
N LEU A 27 -11.65 3.02 -2.14
CA LEU A 27 -10.41 2.29 -1.89
C LEU A 27 -10.60 1.09 -0.98
N LEU A 28 -11.54 1.14 -0.02
CA LEU A 28 -11.81 0.04 0.93
C LEU A 28 -12.15 -1.29 0.24
N ARG A 29 -12.63 -1.25 -1.01
CA ARG A 29 -13.02 -2.45 -1.77
C ARG A 29 -11.83 -3.23 -2.32
N PHE A 30 -10.69 -2.57 -2.47
CA PHE A 30 -9.53 -3.10 -3.18
C PHE A 30 -8.42 -3.47 -2.21
N GLY A 31 -7.67 -4.51 -2.55
CA GLY A 31 -6.40 -4.80 -1.90
C GLY A 31 -6.45 -5.26 -0.45
N ARG A 32 -5.25 -5.38 0.09
CA ARG A 32 -4.92 -5.71 1.48
C ARG A 32 -4.45 -4.44 2.16
N HIS A 33 -5.08 -4.08 3.27
CA HIS A 33 -4.88 -2.81 3.95
C HIS A 33 -3.89 -2.97 5.11
N PHE A 34 -2.93 -2.06 5.19
CA PHE A 34 -1.91 -2.01 6.22
C PHE A 34 -1.80 -0.59 6.77
N ARG A 35 -1.75 -0.48 8.09
CA ARG A 35 -1.52 0.79 8.78
C ARG A 35 -0.02 0.87 9.08
N LEU A 36 0.66 1.87 8.52
CA LEU A 36 2.12 2.04 8.68
C LEU A 36 2.44 3.06 9.78
N SER A 37 1.62 4.10 9.88
CA SER A 37 1.59 5.09 10.96
C SER A 37 0.17 5.65 11.11
N ASP A 38 -0.08 6.53 12.07
CA ASP A 38 -1.40 7.12 12.30
C ASP A 38 -2.00 7.76 11.04
N ASP A 39 -1.16 8.43 10.24
CA ASP A 39 -1.58 9.12 9.02
C ASP A 39 -1.21 8.41 7.72
N CYS A 40 -0.47 7.30 7.77
CA CYS A 40 0.01 6.59 6.58
C CYS A 40 -0.56 5.17 6.47
N LYS A 41 -1.24 4.91 5.35
CA LYS A 41 -1.86 3.62 5.03
C LYS A 41 -1.35 3.09 3.71
N ALA A 42 -1.04 1.80 3.65
CA ALA A 42 -0.70 1.10 2.42
C ALA A 42 -1.80 0.11 2.01
N VAL A 43 -2.11 0.07 0.72
CA VAL A 43 -3.06 -0.85 0.11
C VAL A 43 -2.37 -1.62 -1.01
N VAL A 44 -2.21 -2.93 -0.82
CA VAL A 44 -1.54 -3.83 -1.76
C VAL A 44 -2.58 -4.54 -2.63
N GLY A 45 -2.51 -4.41 -3.95
CA GLY A 45 -3.44 -5.09 -4.86
C GLY A 45 -3.33 -6.61 -4.76
N ARG A 46 -4.47 -7.31 -4.84
CA ARG A 46 -4.53 -8.77 -4.77
C ARG A 46 -4.28 -9.45 -6.12
N ASP A 47 -4.66 -8.77 -7.20
CA ASP A 47 -4.60 -9.26 -8.57
C ASP A 47 -4.43 -8.11 -9.56
N ARG A 48 -4.42 -8.42 -10.86
CA ARG A 48 -4.22 -7.45 -11.93
C ARG A 48 -5.35 -6.41 -12.02
N LEU A 49 -6.60 -6.79 -11.77
CA LEU A 49 -7.73 -5.86 -11.82
C LEU A 49 -7.66 -4.86 -10.66
N GLU A 50 -7.28 -5.33 -9.47
CA GLU A 50 -7.06 -4.43 -8.34
C GLU A 50 -5.87 -3.51 -8.52
N ASN A 51 -4.76 -4.02 -9.08
CA ASN A 51 -3.62 -3.18 -9.43
C ASN A 51 -4.04 -2.04 -10.38
N LEU A 52 -4.87 -2.34 -11.38
CA LEU A 52 -5.43 -1.32 -12.26
C LEU A 52 -6.28 -0.31 -11.47
N ALA A 53 -7.19 -0.78 -10.62
CA ALA A 53 -8.04 0.09 -9.81
C ALA A 53 -7.22 1.03 -8.89
N LEU A 54 -6.18 0.52 -8.22
CA LEU A 54 -5.27 1.33 -7.40
C LEU A 54 -4.53 2.38 -8.23
N MET A 55 -4.08 2.03 -9.43
CA MET A 55 -3.47 2.98 -10.36
C MET A 55 -4.46 4.07 -10.79
N TRP A 56 -5.73 3.73 -11.05
CA TRP A 56 -6.76 4.71 -11.40
C TRP A 56 -7.07 5.67 -10.24
N ILE A 57 -7.20 5.15 -9.01
CA ILE A 57 -7.40 5.96 -7.80
C ILE A 57 -6.22 6.91 -7.57
N TYR A 58 -5.00 6.46 -7.86
CA TYR A 58 -3.83 7.31 -7.82
C TYR A 58 -3.87 8.41 -8.88
N LYS A 59 -4.14 8.07 -10.15
CA LYS A 59 -4.16 9.02 -11.26
C LYS A 59 -5.24 10.10 -11.11
N ALA A 60 -6.39 9.75 -10.53
CA ALA A 60 -7.49 10.70 -10.29
C ALA A 60 -7.06 11.83 -9.35
N ARG A 61 -6.30 11.53 -8.30
CA ARG A 61 -5.79 12.52 -7.35
C ARG A 61 -4.43 12.08 -6.77
N PRO A 62 -3.30 12.41 -7.44
CA PRO A 62 -1.98 11.95 -7.03
C PRO A 62 -1.45 12.60 -5.75
N ALA A 63 -1.97 13.78 -5.39
CA ALA A 63 -1.50 14.54 -4.23
C ALA A 63 -1.70 13.74 -2.92
N GLY A 64 -0.63 13.60 -2.14
CA GLY A 64 -0.64 12.84 -0.89
C GLY A 64 -0.70 11.33 -1.09
N LYS A 65 -0.36 10.85 -2.29
CA LYS A 65 -0.32 9.41 -2.62
C LYS A 65 1.00 9.03 -3.25
N THR A 66 1.39 7.78 -3.02
CA THR A 66 2.56 7.16 -3.64
C THR A 66 2.20 5.78 -4.17
N LEU A 67 2.56 5.49 -5.42
CA LEU A 67 2.53 4.13 -5.95
C LEU A 67 3.89 3.46 -5.76
N LEU A 68 3.90 2.19 -5.34
CA LEU A 68 5.09 1.36 -5.20
C LEU A 68 4.97 0.07 -6.02
N THR A 69 6.06 -0.30 -6.67
CA THR A 69 6.27 -1.62 -7.28
C THR A 69 7.68 -2.13 -6.97
N ILE A 70 7.86 -3.45 -7.02
CA ILE A 70 9.21 -4.05 -7.01
C ILE A 70 9.80 -3.93 -8.41
N LYS A 71 11.05 -3.48 -8.52
CA LYS A 71 11.71 -3.18 -9.80
C LYS A 71 12.03 -4.46 -10.57
N GLU A 72 12.47 -5.49 -9.87
CA GLU A 72 13.00 -6.74 -10.42
C GLU A 72 11.90 -7.72 -10.79
N LEU A 73 10.69 -7.56 -10.25
CA LEU A 73 9.62 -8.54 -10.35
C LEU A 73 8.31 -7.93 -10.86
N LYS A 74 7.57 -8.71 -11.64
CA LYS A 74 6.16 -8.43 -11.89
C LYS A 74 5.38 -8.87 -10.64
N GLY A 75 4.80 -7.90 -9.95
CA GLY A 75 4.17 -8.15 -8.66
C GLY A 75 2.96 -7.25 -8.41
N PRO A 76 2.50 -7.19 -7.15
CA PRO A 76 1.42 -6.30 -6.78
C PRO A 76 1.82 -4.83 -6.91
N LEU A 77 0.84 -3.99 -7.20
CA LEU A 77 0.94 -2.55 -7.07
C LEU A 77 0.49 -2.18 -5.65
N THR A 78 1.28 -1.36 -4.96
CA THR A 78 0.92 -0.84 -3.64
C THR A 78 0.63 0.65 -3.73
N LEU A 79 -0.50 1.08 -3.19
CA LEU A 79 -0.87 2.48 -3.06
C LEU A 79 -0.72 2.91 -1.60
N LEU A 80 0.13 3.89 -1.35
CA LEU A 80 0.17 4.62 -0.09
C LEU A 80 -0.75 5.82 -0.17
N THR A 81 -1.49 6.07 0.92
CA THR A 81 -2.29 7.27 1.14
C THR A 81 -1.82 7.93 2.42
N GLY A 82 -1.54 9.23 2.35
CA GLY A 82 -1.01 10.02 3.46
C GLY A 82 0.48 10.36 3.30
N PRO A 83 1.04 11.17 4.21
CA PRO A 83 2.47 11.47 4.21
C PRO A 83 3.27 10.18 4.39
N ALA A 84 4.28 9.98 3.54
CA ALA A 84 5.17 8.83 3.58
C ALA A 84 6.61 9.32 3.55
N ASP A 85 7.27 9.22 4.70
CA ASP A 85 8.71 9.41 4.80
C ASP A 85 9.45 8.17 4.28
N LEU A 86 10.78 8.19 4.38
CA LEU A 86 11.61 7.09 3.91
C LEU A 86 11.36 5.78 4.67
N ASP A 87 10.99 5.82 5.95
CA ASP A 87 10.70 4.63 6.75
C ASP A 87 9.37 4.00 6.31
N MET A 88 8.32 4.81 6.13
CA MET A 88 7.03 4.37 5.62
C MET A 88 7.15 3.76 4.23
N LEU A 89 7.95 4.39 3.36
CA LEU A 89 8.23 3.88 2.01
C LEU A 89 8.96 2.53 2.06
N ARG A 90 9.96 2.37 2.94
CA ARG A 90 10.67 1.09 3.13
C ARG A 90 9.74 -0.01 3.66
N ARG A 91 8.91 0.29 4.66
CA ARG A 91 7.93 -0.67 5.19
C ARG A 91 6.94 -1.10 4.11
N ALA A 92 6.38 -0.15 3.37
CA ALA A 92 5.47 -0.45 2.28
C ALA A 92 6.15 -1.28 1.18
N ALA A 93 7.40 -0.98 0.85
CA ALA A 93 8.18 -1.77 -0.10
C ALA A 93 8.41 -3.20 0.41
N ALA A 94 8.72 -3.39 1.70
CA ALA A 94 8.93 -4.70 2.31
C ALA A 94 7.65 -5.54 2.33
N ILE A 95 6.49 -4.91 2.59
CA ILE A 95 5.17 -5.56 2.45
C ILE A 95 4.94 -5.95 0.98
N THR A 96 5.22 -5.03 0.04
CA THR A 96 5.05 -5.27 -1.39
C THR A 96 5.91 -6.44 -1.87
N ALA A 97 7.16 -6.52 -1.43
CA ALA A 97 8.10 -7.59 -1.73
C ALA A 97 7.57 -8.94 -1.23
N ARG A 98 7.01 -9.00 -0.01
CA ARG A 98 6.37 -10.22 0.50
C ARG A 98 5.23 -10.68 -0.40
N TYR A 99 4.34 -9.77 -0.81
CA TYR A 99 3.23 -10.11 -1.70
C TYR A 99 3.66 -10.29 -3.18
N ALA A 100 4.88 -9.92 -3.54
CA ALA A 100 5.53 -10.27 -4.79
C ALA A 100 6.21 -11.65 -4.74
N HIS A 101 6.09 -12.37 -3.61
CA HIS A 101 6.72 -13.68 -3.37
C HIS A 101 8.26 -13.64 -3.41
N VAL A 102 8.86 -12.53 -3.00
CA VAL A 102 10.31 -12.45 -2.76
C VAL A 102 10.66 -13.43 -1.63
N ALA A 103 11.70 -14.24 -1.84
CA ALA A 103 12.14 -15.21 -0.84
C ALA A 103 12.68 -14.48 0.40
N GLU A 104 12.60 -15.14 1.55
CA GLU A 104 13.12 -14.55 2.78
C GLU A 104 14.64 -14.45 2.73
N GLY A 105 15.18 -13.28 3.08
CA GLY A 105 16.61 -12.99 2.97
C GLY A 105 17.03 -12.35 1.64
N ASP A 106 16.23 -12.46 0.59
CA ASP A 106 16.51 -11.79 -0.69
C ASP A 106 16.33 -10.27 -0.59
N ARG A 107 17.19 -9.56 -1.32
CA ARG A 107 17.13 -8.09 -1.44
C ARG A 107 16.67 -7.68 -2.81
N VAL A 108 15.68 -6.81 -2.85
CA VAL A 108 15.11 -6.23 -4.07
C VAL A 108 15.08 -4.71 -3.98
N SER A 109 14.86 -4.03 -5.11
CA SER A 109 14.66 -2.58 -5.13
C SER A 109 13.19 -2.27 -5.38
N ALA A 110 12.66 -1.27 -4.70
CA ALA A 110 11.33 -0.74 -5.02
C ALA A 110 11.41 0.58 -5.79
N LYS A 111 10.46 0.80 -6.69
CA LYS A 111 10.24 2.08 -7.38
C LYS A 111 8.99 2.72 -6.81
N GLY A 112 9.14 3.94 -6.29
CA GLY A 112 8.05 4.79 -5.81
C GLY A 112 7.72 5.89 -6.81
N LEU A 113 6.45 6.12 -7.12
CA LEU A 113 5.98 7.29 -7.85
C LEU A 113 5.13 8.14 -6.92
N THR A 114 5.66 9.29 -6.49
CA THR A 114 5.00 10.19 -5.52
C THR A 114 4.47 11.44 -6.20
N ASN A 115 3.24 11.84 -5.86
CA ASN A 115 2.59 13.07 -6.34
C ASN A 115 2.66 13.27 -7.87
N GLY A 116 2.64 12.18 -8.64
CA GLY A 116 2.66 12.16 -10.10
C GLY A 116 4.00 12.51 -10.76
N ARG A 117 5.04 12.85 -10.00
CA ARG A 117 6.23 13.54 -10.56
C ARG A 117 7.58 12.96 -10.14
N LYS A 118 7.69 12.35 -8.96
CA LYS A 118 8.98 11.88 -8.45
C LYS A 118 9.07 10.36 -8.47
N HIS A 119 10.00 9.83 -9.26
CA HIS A 119 10.44 8.45 -9.17
C HIS A 119 11.50 8.33 -8.08
N LEU A 120 11.20 7.58 -7.03
CA LEU A 120 12.11 7.27 -5.93
C LEU A 120 12.58 5.82 -6.09
N LEU A 121 13.89 5.59 -5.96
CA LEU A 121 14.44 4.25 -5.86
C LEU A 121 14.69 3.95 -4.38
N ILE A 122 14.18 2.82 -3.91
CA ILE A 122 14.37 2.32 -2.55
C ILE A 122 15.17 1.02 -2.69
N PRO A 123 16.51 1.06 -2.57
CA PRO A 123 17.34 -0.13 -2.68
C PRO A 123 17.27 -1.00 -1.41
N ASP A 124 17.78 -2.22 -1.51
CA ASP A 124 18.04 -3.14 -0.38
C ASP A 124 16.82 -3.43 0.50
N VAL A 125 15.65 -3.62 -0.13
CA VAL A 125 14.41 -3.99 0.56
C VAL A 125 14.35 -5.51 0.70
N MET A 126 14.13 -5.97 1.93
CA MET A 126 13.80 -7.37 2.24
C MET A 126 12.31 -7.54 2.49
N ALA A 127 11.75 -8.69 2.15
CA ALA A 127 10.36 -9.00 2.44
C ALA A 127 10.12 -9.14 3.96
N LEU A 128 9.05 -8.51 4.49
CA LEU A 128 8.66 -8.69 5.90
C LEU A 128 8.24 -10.12 6.19
N THR A 129 8.58 -10.68 7.35
CA THR A 129 8.05 -12.00 7.79
C THR A 129 6.51 -12.04 7.78
N PRO A 130 5.88 -13.23 7.69
CA PRO A 130 4.42 -13.34 7.80
C PRO A 130 3.91 -12.74 9.12
N LYS A 131 4.64 -12.95 10.21
CA LYS A 131 4.33 -12.43 11.55
C LYS A 131 4.36 -10.90 11.60
N GLU A 132 5.36 -10.27 10.97
CA GLU A 132 5.44 -8.80 10.89
C GLU A 132 4.35 -8.22 9.99
N THR A 133 4.08 -8.86 8.87
CA THR A 133 3.05 -8.43 7.91
C THR A 133 1.66 -8.44 8.55
N ASP A 134 1.33 -9.48 9.32
CA ASP A 134 0.03 -9.62 9.98
C ASP A 134 -0.17 -8.62 11.12
N ARG A 135 0.89 -8.16 11.78
CA ARG A 135 0.81 -7.12 12.83
C ARG A 135 0.37 -5.76 12.28
N LEU A 136 0.75 -5.44 11.05
CA LEU A 136 0.42 -4.17 10.39
C LEU A 136 -0.94 -4.22 9.68
N ARG A 137 -1.52 -5.40 9.52
CA ARG A 137 -2.73 -5.61 8.72
C ARG A 137 -3.95 -5.07 9.44
N ILE A 138 -4.70 -4.21 8.75
CA ILE A 138 -6.04 -3.81 9.19
C ILE A 138 -6.95 -5.02 8.93
N LYS A 139 -7.30 -5.74 10.01
CA LYS A 139 -8.25 -6.85 9.98
C LYS A 139 -9.66 -6.30 9.90
#